data_AF-A0A2A5BFV8-F1
#
_entry.id   AF-A0A2A5BFV8-F1
#
_cell.length_a   1.000
_cell.length_b   1.000
_cell.length_c   1.000
_cell.angle_alpha   90.00
_cell.angle_beta   90.00
_cell.angle_gamma   90.00
#
_symmetry.space_group_name_H-M   'P 1'
#
loop_
_entity.id
_entity.type
_entity.pdbx_description
1 polymer ?
#
loop_
_entity_poly.entity_id
_entity_poly.type
_entity_poly.pdbx_seq_one_letter_code
_entity_poly.pdbx_strand_id
1 'polypeptide(L)'
;MYEFKPDARIRQKIMADTMGEELQNIPVFGLHAKSMVIDDEITVIGTFNLDPRSANLNTESIVIIPSKTIASRVREGMLKEMQAENAWQTTLDWNPDSQVSVLKQLRIKLRRIVPKNVL
;
A
#
# COMPACT_ATOMS: atom_id res chain seq x y z
N MET A 1 -6.99 -6.82 7.57
CA MET A 1 -6.09 -5.87 6.88
C MET A 1 -6.24 -6.10 5.37
N TYR A 2 -5.86 -5.16 4.52
CA TYR A 2 -5.89 -5.35 3.06
C TYR A 2 -4.50 -5.15 2.48
N GLU A 3 -4.07 -6.07 1.62
CA GLU A 3 -2.79 -6.02 0.91
C GLU A 3 -3.05 -5.82 -0.58
N PHE A 4 -2.43 -4.80 -1.17
CA PHE A 4 -2.67 -4.46 -2.56
C PHE A 4 -2.12 -5.52 -3.51
N LYS A 5 -2.92 -5.92 -4.50
CA LYS A 5 -2.53 -6.92 -5.50
C LYS A 5 -1.50 -6.36 -6.47
N PRO A 6 -0.52 -7.16 -6.93
CA PRO A 6 0.42 -6.74 -7.96
C PRO A 6 -0.29 -6.43 -9.27
N ASP A 7 -1.42 -7.07 -9.55
CA ASP A 7 -2.23 -6.96 -10.76
C ASP A 7 -3.57 -6.25 -10.53
N ALA A 8 -3.67 -5.41 -9.49
CA ALA A 8 -4.89 -4.68 -9.13
C ALA A 8 -5.55 -3.98 -10.34
N ARG A 9 -6.85 -4.15 -10.53
CA ARG A 9 -7.58 -3.60 -11.68
C ARG A 9 -7.57 -2.07 -11.73
N ILE A 10 -7.64 -1.42 -10.56
CA ILE A 10 -7.59 0.04 -10.45
C ILE A 10 -6.27 0.62 -10.98
N ARG A 11 -5.16 -0.13 -10.90
CA ARG A 11 -3.87 0.26 -11.48
C ARG A 11 -3.96 0.38 -12.99
N GLN A 12 -4.58 -0.59 -13.66
CA GLN A 12 -4.72 -0.56 -15.13
C GLN A 12 -5.45 0.69 -15.57
N LYS A 13 -6.50 1.08 -14.84
CA LYS A 13 -7.27 2.29 -15.11
C LYS A 13 -6.42 3.55 -14.93
N ILE A 14 -5.74 3.71 -13.78
CA ILE A 14 -4.90 4.88 -13.50
C ILE A 14 -3.76 5.00 -14.52
N MET A 15 -3.15 3.89 -14.90
CA MET A 15 -2.06 3.88 -15.90
C MET A 15 -2.56 4.22 -17.30
N ALA A 16 -3.73 3.69 -17.70
CA ALA A 16 -4.37 4.05 -18.96
C ALA A 16 -4.70 5.55 -19.01
N ASP A 17 -5.24 6.09 -17.92
CA ASP A 17 -5.62 7.50 -17.81
C ASP A 17 -4.39 8.45 -17.82
N THR A 18 -3.23 7.98 -17.31
CA THR A 18 -2.04 8.84 -17.12
C THR A 18 -1.00 8.72 -18.24
N MET A 19 -0.88 7.56 -18.91
CA MET A 19 0.30 7.25 -19.74
C MET A 19 0.00 6.93 -21.22
N GLY A 20 -1.27 6.94 -21.66
CA GLY A 20 -1.62 6.65 -23.06
C GLY A 20 -1.40 5.18 -23.47
N GLU A 21 -1.80 4.83 -24.71
CA GLU A 21 -1.94 3.43 -25.18
C GLU A 21 -0.63 2.65 -25.40
N GLU A 22 0.55 3.29 -25.43
CA GLU A 22 1.79 2.63 -25.83
C GLU A 22 2.75 2.37 -24.65
N LEU A 23 2.54 1.26 -23.96
CA LEU A 23 3.56 0.66 -23.11
C LEU A 23 3.88 -0.75 -23.60
N GLN A 24 5.07 -0.92 -24.18
CA GLN A 24 5.60 -2.25 -24.52
C GLN A 24 5.80 -3.13 -23.27
N ASN A 25 5.96 -2.52 -22.09
CA ASN A 25 6.11 -3.19 -20.79
C ASN A 25 5.33 -2.44 -19.71
N ILE A 26 4.57 -3.17 -18.89
CA ILE A 26 3.80 -2.60 -17.77
C ILE A 26 4.76 -2.26 -16.61
N PRO A 27 5.02 -0.98 -16.27
CA PRO A 27 5.98 -0.62 -15.23
C PRO A 27 5.43 -0.95 -13.84
N VAL A 28 6.30 -1.37 -12.93
CA VAL A 28 5.94 -1.75 -11.55
C VAL A 28 5.29 -0.57 -10.83
N PHE A 29 4.09 -0.76 -10.31
CA PHE A 29 3.36 0.23 -9.54
C PHE A 29 3.76 0.13 -8.05
N GLY A 30 4.08 1.27 -7.45
CA GLY A 30 4.43 1.37 -6.03
C GLY A 30 3.45 2.26 -5.28
N LEU A 31 2.94 1.77 -4.15
CA LEU A 31 2.16 2.57 -3.22
C LEU A 31 3.10 3.39 -2.34
N HIS A 32 3.02 4.72 -2.47
CA HIS A 32 3.84 5.64 -1.66
C HIS A 32 3.01 6.62 -0.82
N ALA A 33 1.71 6.75 -1.07
CA ALA A 33 0.84 7.60 -0.27
C ALA A 33 0.70 7.06 1.16
N LYS A 34 0.80 7.94 2.17
CA LYS A 34 0.36 7.66 3.54
C LYS A 34 -0.75 8.65 3.88
N SER A 35 -1.93 8.11 4.10
CA SER A 35 -3.10 8.91 4.42
C SER A 35 -3.99 8.17 5.42
N MET A 36 -4.74 8.94 6.19
CA MET A 36 -5.65 8.45 7.22
C MET A 36 -6.93 9.27 7.18
N VAL A 37 -8.07 8.62 7.39
CA VAL A 37 -9.36 9.27 7.63
C VAL A 37 -9.81 8.92 9.04
N ILE A 38 -10.19 9.92 9.83
CA ILE A 38 -10.66 9.76 11.22
C ILE A 38 -12.12 10.22 11.28
N ASP A 39 -12.98 9.35 11.79
CA ASP A 39 -14.41 9.56 12.05
C ASP A 39 -15.23 10.12 10.87
N ASP A 40 -14.75 9.95 9.63
CA ASP A 40 -15.31 10.55 8.41
C ASP A 40 -15.32 12.10 8.43
N GLU A 41 -14.51 12.73 9.28
CA GLU A 41 -14.44 14.20 9.42
C GLU A 41 -13.06 14.78 9.12
N ILE A 42 -11.98 14.04 9.40
CA ILE A 42 -10.61 14.54 9.28
C ILE A 42 -9.82 13.67 8.33
N THR A 43 -9.16 14.29 7.34
CA THR A 43 -8.15 13.65 6.51
C THR A 43 -6.76 14.07 6.96
N VAL A 44 -5.86 13.11 7.07
CA VAL A 44 -4.44 13.33 7.32
C VAL A 44 -3.66 12.80 6.13
N ILE A 45 -2.74 13.59 5.59
CA ILE A 45 -1.81 13.19 4.52
C ILE A 45 -0.40 13.57 4.97
N GLY A 46 0.57 12.67 4.81
CA GLY A 46 1.93 12.99 5.20
C GLY A 46 2.96 11.92 4.83
N THR A 47 4.13 12.05 5.44
CA THR A 47 5.29 11.16 5.20
C THR A 47 5.45 10.09 6.29
N PHE A 48 4.68 10.18 7.38
CA PHE A 48 4.76 9.28 8.53
C PHE A 48 4.34 7.84 8.18
N ASN A 49 5.25 6.88 8.38
CA ASN A 49 5.02 5.47 8.02
C ASN A 49 4.31 4.64 9.10
N LEU A 50 3.93 5.24 10.24
CA LEU A 50 3.45 4.52 11.42
C LEU A 50 4.47 3.51 11.99
N ASP A 51 5.75 3.88 11.95
CA ASP A 51 6.85 3.06 12.48
C ASP A 51 7.71 3.83 13.52
N PRO A 52 8.51 3.14 14.35
CA PRO A 52 9.35 3.78 15.35
C PRO A 52 10.41 4.73 14.76
N ARG A 53 10.80 4.57 13.50
CA ARG A 53 11.80 5.43 12.86
C ARG A 53 11.19 6.79 12.53
N SER A 54 10.00 6.81 11.93
CA SER A 54 9.20 8.02 11.71
C SER A 54 8.86 8.72 13.03
N ALA A 55 8.62 7.97 14.11
CA ALA A 55 8.30 8.54 15.42
C ALA A 55 9.49 9.21 16.11
N ASN A 56 10.70 8.63 16.00
CA ASN A 56 11.82 9.01 16.86
C ASN A 56 13.01 9.65 16.13
N LEU A 57 13.16 9.42 14.82
CA LEU A 57 14.40 9.75 14.09
C LEU A 57 14.18 10.65 12.88
N ASN A 58 13.03 10.58 12.22
CA ASN A 58 12.79 11.37 11.02
C ASN A 58 12.09 12.70 11.34
N THR A 59 12.41 13.72 10.56
CA THR A 59 11.51 14.87 10.41
C THR A 59 10.40 14.50 9.43
N GLU A 60 9.17 14.51 9.90
CA GLU A 60 8.00 14.13 9.12
C GLU A 60 7.13 15.37 8.87
N SER A 61 6.48 15.42 7.69
CA SER A 61 5.56 16.49 7.32
C SER A 61 4.15 15.94 7.21
N ILE A 62 3.19 16.63 7.83
CA ILE A 62 1.79 16.21 7.87
C ILE A 62 0.89 17.42 7.60
N VAL A 63 -0.15 17.20 6.79
CA VAL A 63 -1.26 18.13 6.62
C VAL A 63 -2.52 17.49 7.21
N ILE A 64 -3.17 18.23 8.11
CA ILE A 64 -4.45 17.84 8.74
C ILE A 64 -5.55 18.69 8.10
N ILE A 65 -6.59 18.03 7.61
CA ILE A 65 -7.68 18.63 6.84
C ILE A 65 -9.01 18.29 7.52
N PRO A 66 -9.54 19.17 8.40
CA PRO A 66 -10.86 19.00 9.02
C PRO A 66 -11.94 19.36 8.00
N SER A 67 -12.47 18.37 7.29
CA SER A 67 -13.50 18.55 6.27
C SER A 67 -14.18 17.22 5.95
N LYS A 68 -15.45 17.09 6.30
CA LYS A 68 -16.28 15.91 5.99
C LYS A 68 -16.30 15.59 4.49
N THR A 69 -16.34 16.63 3.65
CA THR A 69 -16.34 16.47 2.19
C THR A 69 -15.04 15.83 1.68
N ILE A 70 -13.89 16.27 2.20
CA ILE A 70 -12.59 15.72 1.79
C ILE A 70 -12.42 14.32 2.37
N ALA A 71 -12.77 14.13 3.65
CA ALA A 71 -12.74 12.83 4.32
C ALA A 71 -13.56 11.77 3.58
N SER A 72 -14.80 12.08 3.17
CA SER A 72 -15.64 11.16 2.39
C SER A 72 -14.96 10.76 1.08
N ARG A 73 -14.43 11.73 0.33
CA ARG A 73 -13.79 11.47 -0.96
C ARG A 73 -12.55 10.60 -0.84
N VAL A 74 -11.70 10.87 0.16
CA VAL A 74 -10.49 10.06 0.41
C VAL A 74 -10.87 8.66 0.84
N ARG A 75 -11.85 8.52 1.75
CA ARG A 75 -12.37 7.22 2.19
C ARG A 75 -12.96 6.42 1.03
N GLU A 76 -13.75 7.04 0.15
CA GLU A 76 -14.28 6.38 -1.04
C GLU A 76 -13.17 5.85 -1.95
N GLY A 77 -12.07 6.59 -2.11
CA GLY A 77 -10.86 6.14 -2.80
C GLY A 77 -10.25 4.90 -2.14
N MET A 78 -10.01 4.96 -0.83
CA MET A 78 -9.46 3.84 -0.06
C MET A 78 -10.35 2.59 -0.16
N LEU A 79 -11.67 2.74 -0.07
CA LEU A 79 -12.61 1.62 -0.17
C LEU A 79 -12.59 0.98 -1.56
N LYS A 80 -12.43 1.78 -2.63
CA LYS A 80 -12.25 1.26 -4.00
C LYS A 80 -10.94 0.46 -4.11
N GLU A 81 -9.85 0.95 -3.52
CA GLU A 81 -8.57 0.23 -3.50
C GLU A 81 -8.63 -1.09 -2.71
N MET A 82 -9.51 -1.18 -1.70
CA MET A 82 -9.72 -2.39 -0.88
C MET A 82 -10.67 -3.43 -1.51
N GLN A 83 -11.29 -3.13 -2.65
CA GLN A 83 -12.16 -4.09 -3.33
C GLN A 83 -11.40 -5.36 -3.75
N ALA A 84 -12.12 -6.48 -3.87
CA ALA A 84 -11.51 -7.81 -4.06
C ALA A 84 -10.68 -7.93 -5.35
N GLU A 85 -10.98 -7.16 -6.39
CA GLU A 85 -10.17 -7.08 -7.61
C GLU A 85 -8.84 -6.32 -7.45
N ASN A 86 -8.69 -5.55 -6.37
CA ASN A 86 -7.56 -4.65 -6.15
C ASN A 86 -6.69 -5.07 -4.96
N ALA A 87 -7.27 -5.69 -3.94
CA ALA A 87 -6.57 -6.09 -2.74
C ALA A 87 -6.97 -7.49 -2.26
N TRP A 88 -6.07 -8.15 -1.55
CA TRP A 88 -6.35 -9.33 -0.75
C TRP A 88 -6.73 -8.91 0.67
N GLN A 89 -7.80 -9.49 1.23
CA GLN A 89 -8.10 -9.33 2.65
C GLN A 89 -7.23 -10.29 3.46
N THR A 90 -6.29 -9.76 4.24
CA THR A 90 -5.44 -10.53 5.13
C THR A 90 -6.06 -10.64 6.53
N THR A 91 -5.90 -11.81 7.12
CA THR A 91 -6.38 -12.16 8.47
C THR A 91 -5.22 -12.75 9.28
N LEU A 92 -5.47 -13.08 10.54
CA LEU A 92 -4.46 -13.77 11.36
C LEU A 92 -4.15 -15.17 10.81
N ASP A 93 -5.12 -15.81 10.17
CA ASP A 93 -5.03 -17.19 9.70
C ASP A 93 -4.69 -17.29 8.21
N TRP A 94 -4.71 -16.17 7.47
CA TRP A 94 -4.51 -16.18 6.01
C TRP A 94 -3.80 -14.94 5.46
N ASN A 95 -2.87 -15.17 4.53
CA ASN A 95 -2.17 -14.18 3.73
C ASN A 95 -1.93 -14.71 2.29
N PRO A 96 -1.49 -13.86 1.33
CA PRO A 96 -1.35 -14.26 -0.07
C PRO A 96 0.00 -14.95 -0.39
N ASP A 97 0.77 -15.41 0.60
CA ASP A 97 2.09 -16.02 0.34
C ASP A 97 2.01 -17.26 -0.57
N SER A 98 0.90 -18.00 -0.51
CA SER A 98 0.66 -19.17 -1.36
C SER A 98 0.39 -18.81 -2.83
N GLN A 99 0.15 -17.54 -3.15
CA GLN A 99 -0.11 -17.05 -4.51
C GLN A 99 1.15 -16.99 -5.38
N VAL A 100 2.33 -17.18 -4.77
CA VAL A 100 3.61 -17.24 -5.50
C VAL A 100 4.22 -18.63 -5.48
N SER A 101 5.11 -18.92 -6.45
CA SER A 101 5.74 -20.24 -6.58
C SER A 101 6.51 -20.67 -5.32
N VAL A 102 6.49 -21.98 -5.04
CA VAL A 102 7.17 -22.58 -3.88
C VAL A 102 8.67 -22.23 -3.85
N LEU A 103 9.32 -22.20 -5.01
CA LEU A 103 10.72 -21.79 -5.15
C LEU A 103 10.95 -20.35 -4.64
N LYS A 104 10.04 -19.42 -4.99
CA LYS A 104 10.11 -18.03 -4.53
C LYS A 104 9.89 -17.94 -3.03
N GLN A 105 8.92 -18.66 -2.49
CA GLN A 105 8.68 -18.71 -1.03
C GLN A 105 9.90 -19.22 -0.27
N LEU A 106 10.52 -20.31 -0.74
CA LEU A 106 11.73 -20.88 -0.13
C LEU A 106 12.90 -19.88 -0.17
N ARG A 107 13.11 -19.24 -1.33
CA ARG A 107 14.18 -18.25 -1.52
C ARG A 107 14.03 -17.07 -0.56
N ILE A 108 12.82 -16.57 -0.34
CA ILE A 108 12.56 -15.47 0.60
C ILE A 108 12.77 -15.92 2.05
N LYS A 109 12.33 -17.13 2.43
CA LYS A 109 12.57 -17.67 3.78
C LYS A 109 14.05 -17.77 4.12
N LEU A 110 14.88 -18.22 3.19
CA LEU A 110 16.34 -18.29 3.38
C LEU A 110 16.97 -16.90 3.58
N ARG A 111 16.46 -15.85 2.92
CA ARG A 111 16.93 -14.46 3.08
C ARG A 111 16.58 -13.83 4.42
N ARG A 112 15.68 -14.42 5.21
CA ARG A 112 15.37 -13.93 6.56
C ARG A 112 16.47 -14.28 7.56
N ILE A 113 17.39 -15.18 7.22
CA ILE A 113 18.54 -15.51 8.05
C ILE A 113 19.58 -14.41 7.88
N VAL A 114 19.63 -13.49 8.84
CA VAL A 114 20.65 -12.44 8.90
C VAL A 114 21.78 -12.94 9.82
N PRO A 115 23.01 -13.09 9.32
CA PRO A 115 24.12 -13.59 10.13
C PRO A 115 24.55 -12.52 11.15
N LYS A 116 24.81 -12.97 12.39
CA LYS A 116 25.04 -12.11 13.56
C LYS A 116 26.25 -11.18 13.46
N ASN A 117 27.16 -11.43 12.53
CA ASN A 117 28.35 -10.61 12.29
C ASN A 117 28.07 -9.37 11.41
N VAL A 118 26.84 -9.19 10.92
CA VAL A 118 26.42 -8.04 10.08
C VAL A 118 25.40 -7.16 10.83
N LEU A 119 25.06 -7.52 12.07
CA LEU A 119 24.29 -6.71 13.03
C LEU A 119 25.27 -6.11 14.05
#